data_AF-A0A518SD84-F1
#
_entry.id   AF-A0A518SD84-F1
#
_cell.length_a   1.000
_cell.length_b   1.000
_cell.length_c   1.000
_cell.angle_alpha   90.00
_cell.angle_beta   90.00
_cell.angle_gamma   90.00
#
_symmetry.space_group_name_H-M   'P 1'
#
loop_
_entity.id
_entity.type
_entity.pdbx_description
1 polymer ?
#
loop_
_entity_poly.entity_id
_entity_poly.type
_entity_poly.pdbx_seq_one_letter_code
_entity_poly.pdbx_strand_id
1 'polypeptide(L)' 'MSVQQRAGRWTLGEKTDGVFIVKKGGQYEAKILTDSYDPEPEEDERSVLSTLIEVRDSRAAREAFHEYVRTESRLVPSRE' A
#
# COMPACT_ATOMS: atom_id res chain seq x y z
N MET A 1 0.04 -12.71 -26.76
CA MET A 1 -1.21 -12.34 -26.07
C MET A 1 -0.88 -11.29 -25.03
N SER A 2 -1.27 -10.04 -25.27
CA SER A 2 -0.94 -8.93 -24.39
C SER A 2 -1.86 -8.98 -23.18
N VAL A 3 -1.33 -9.36 -22.03
CA VAL A 3 -2.00 -9.17 -20.74
C VAL A 3 -2.05 -7.67 -20.51
N GLN A 4 -3.08 -7.02 -21.05
CA GLN A 4 -3.43 -5.66 -20.67
C GLN A 4 -3.71 -5.73 -19.17
N GLN A 5 -2.74 -5.25 -18.38
CA GLN A 5 -2.91 -5.03 -16.96
C GLN A 5 -4.10 -4.09 -16.82
N ARG A 6 -5.29 -4.64 -16.56
CA ARG A 6 -6.41 -3.85 -16.07
C ARG A 6 -5.87 -3.16 -14.85
N ALA A 7 -5.80 -1.82 -14.85
CA ALA A 7 -5.44 -1.03 -13.69
C ALA A 7 -6.33 -1.53 -12.53
N GLY A 8 -5.76 -2.42 -11.73
CA GLY A 8 -6.54 -3.31 -10.91
C GLY A 8 -7.19 -2.51 -9.79
N ARG A 9 -8.37 -2.95 -9.36
CA ARG A 9 -9.03 -2.38 -8.18
C ARG A 9 -8.00 -2.28 -7.04
N TRP A 10 -7.85 -1.08 -6.51
CA TRP A 10 -7.04 -0.84 -5.32
C TRP A 10 -7.77 -1.38 -4.10
N THR A 11 -7.05 -2.07 -3.24
CA THR A 11 -7.57 -2.67 -2.02
C THR A 11 -6.63 -2.40 -0.86
N LEU A 12 -7.21 -2.12 0.31
CA LEU A 12 -6.52 -2.01 1.58
C LEU A 12 -6.92 -3.22 2.42
N GLY A 13 -5.96 -4.06 2.78
CA GLY A 13 -6.16 -5.19 3.66
C GLY A 13 -5.39 -5.01 4.95
N GLU A 14 -6.04 -5.16 6.09
CA GLU A 14 -5.36 -5.23 7.38
C GLU A 14 -4.80 -6.64 7.57
N LYS A 15 -3.48 -6.77 7.81
CA LYS A 15 -2.82 -8.06 8.05
C LYS A 15 -2.81 -8.39 9.54
N THR A 16 -2.50 -7.39 10.35
CA THR A 16 -2.37 -7.41 11.81
C THR A 16 -2.78 -6.04 12.33
N ASP A 17 -3.11 -5.92 13.61
CA ASP A 17 -3.35 -4.66 14.28
C ASP A 17 -2.19 -3.69 14.03
N GLY A 18 -2.48 -2.55 13.40
CA GLY A 18 -1.49 -1.55 13.01
C GLY A 18 -0.68 -1.84 11.73
N VAL A 19 -0.98 -2.90 10.99
CA VAL A 19 -0.33 -3.23 9.71
C VAL A 19 -1.36 -3.37 8.59
N PHE A 20 -1.32 -2.44 7.64
CA PHE A 20 -2.16 -2.45 6.45
C PHE A 20 -1.33 -2.68 5.19
N ILE A 21 -1.94 -3.35 4.22
CA ILE A 21 -1.33 -3.72 2.95
C ILE A 21 -2.19 -3.17 1.82
N VAL A 22 -1.54 -2.42 0.94
CA VAL A 22 -2.14 -1.88 -0.28
C VAL A 22 -1.83 -2.81 -1.45
N LYS A 23 -2.88 -3.26 -2.12
CA LYS A 23 -2.77 -4.09 -3.32
C LYS A 23 -3.49 -3.48 -4.52
N LYS A 24 -2.89 -3.60 -5.70
CA LYS A 24 -3.48 -3.24 -7.00
C LYS A 24 -3.59 -4.48 -7.87
N GLY A 25 -4.80 -4.90 -8.18
CA GLY A 25 -5.01 -6.08 -9.04
C GLY A 25 -4.40 -7.38 -8.50
N GLY A 26 -4.26 -7.49 -7.17
CA GLY A 26 -3.66 -8.65 -6.50
C GLY A 26 -2.15 -8.54 -6.24
N GLN A 27 -1.48 -7.53 -6.79
CA GLN A 27 -0.06 -7.26 -6.53
C GLN A 27 0.11 -6.33 -5.32
N TYR A 28 1.15 -6.57 -4.52
CA TYR A 28 1.53 -5.73 -3.38
C TYR A 28 2.23 -4.45 -3.87
N GLU A 29 1.69 -3.30 -3.51
CA GLU A 29 2.22 -2.00 -3.95
C GLU A 29 2.78 -1.19 -2.78
N ALA A 30 2.08 -1.18 -1.64
CA ALA A 30 2.52 -0.47 -0.45
C ALA A 30 2.14 -1.19 0.85
N LYS A 31 2.87 -0.89 1.92
CA LYS A 31 2.60 -1.30 3.31
C LYS A 31 2.41 -0.02 4.13
N ILE A 32 1.36 0.04 4.93
CA ILE A 32 1.07 1.15 5.84
C ILE A 32 1.18 0.65 7.28
N LEU A 33 2.02 1.29 8.08
CA LEU A 33 2.25 0.95 9.48
C LEU A 33 1.71 2.06 10.37
N THR A 34 1.01 1.70 11.44
CA THR A 34 0.61 2.66 12.47
C THR A 34 1.68 2.74 13.56
N ASP A 35 1.74 3.84 14.29
CA ASP A 35 2.59 4.05 15.48
C ASP A 35 2.31 3.03 16.61
N SER A 36 1.12 2.39 16.59
CA SER A 36 0.79 1.28 17.49
C SER A 36 1.53 -0.02 17.17
N TYR A 37 2.13 -0.12 15.98
CA TYR A 37 3.04 -1.20 15.62
C TYR A 37 4.41 -0.87 16.20
N ASP A 38 4.82 -1.60 17.24
CA ASP A 38 6.19 -1.56 17.77
C ASP A 38 7.01 -2.61 17.00
N PRO A 39 7.78 -2.23 15.96
CA PRO A 39 8.63 -3.19 15.28
C PRO A 39 9.73 -3.60 16.25
N GLU A 40 9.78 -4.87 16.62
CA GLU A 40 10.99 -5.42 17.24
C GLU A 40 12.20 -5.08 16.34
N PRO A 41 13.36 -4.70 16.89
CA PRO A 41 14.49 -4.20 16.11
C PRO A 41 15.13 -5.23 15.19
N GLU A 42 14.59 -6.45 15.13
CA GLU A 42 15.17 -7.58 14.43
C GLU A 42 14.15 -8.12 13.39
N GLU A 43 14.48 -7.88 12.12
CA GLU A 43 14.02 -8.65 10.95
C GLU A 43 12.64 -8.39 10.32
N ASP A 44 12.01 -7.23 10.51
CA ASP A 44 10.70 -6.98 9.90
C ASP A 44 10.79 -6.70 8.39
N GLU A 45 10.79 -7.77 7.59
CA GLU A 45 10.31 -7.85 6.20
C GLU A 45 10.42 -6.55 5.38
N ARG A 46 11.57 -5.86 5.41
CA ARG A 46 11.96 -4.78 4.46
C ARG A 46 12.25 -5.38 3.09
N SER A 47 11.51 -6.43 2.73
CA SER A 47 11.66 -7.16 1.50
C SER A 47 11.12 -6.30 0.37
N VAL A 48 12.04 -5.50 -0.18
CA VAL A 48 12.33 -5.42 -1.60
C VAL A 48 11.07 -5.15 -2.45
N LEU A 49 10.79 -3.84 -2.66
CA LEU A 49 10.03 -3.23 -3.80
C LEU A 49 8.67 -2.58 -3.51
N SER A 50 8.13 -2.57 -2.30
CA SER A 50 6.84 -1.91 -2.00
C SER A 50 7.00 -0.66 -1.12
N THR A 51 6.30 0.43 -1.45
CA THR A 51 6.35 1.71 -0.70
C THR A 51 5.91 1.51 0.75
N LEU A 52 6.67 2.03 1.72
CA LEU A 52 6.30 2.03 3.14
C LEU A 52 5.71 3.39 3.53
N ILE A 53 4.57 3.38 4.23
CA ILE A 53 3.91 4.60 4.71
C ILE A 53 3.66 4.45 6.21
N GLU A 54 4.25 5.32 7.02
CA GLU A 54 4.07 5.32 8.47
C GLU A 54 3.05 6.37 8.87
N VAL A 55 2.08 5.99 9.69
CA VAL A 55 0.95 6.83 10.12
C VAL A 55 0.70 6.67 11.61
N ARG A 56 -0.08 7.56 12.22
CA ARG A 56 -0.32 7.53 13.67
C ARG A 56 -1.32 6.45 14.09
N ASP A 57 -2.34 6.24 13.27
CA ASP A 57 -3.51 5.45 13.65
C ASP A 57 -4.23 4.88 12.42
N SER A 58 -5.19 3.99 12.65
CA SER A 58 -5.95 3.30 11.59
C SER A 58 -6.76 4.26 10.71
N ARG A 59 -7.16 5.43 11.22
CA ARG A 59 -7.85 6.44 10.40
C ARG A 59 -6.85 7.08 9.45
N ALA A 60 -5.70 7.48 9.95
CA ALA A 60 -4.60 8.00 9.14
C ALA A 60 -4.12 6.97 8.09
N ALA A 61 -4.17 5.67 8.39
CA ALA A 61 -3.83 4.61 7.43
C ALA A 61 -4.76 4.61 6.21
N ARG A 62 -6.06 4.84 6.44
CA ARG A 62 -7.06 4.90 5.38
C ARG A 62 -6.92 6.16 4.54
N GLU A 63 -6.62 7.30 5.17
CA GLU A 63 -6.32 8.55 4.46
C GLU A 63 -5.07 8.41 3.60
N ALA A 64 -4.00 7.83 4.14
CA ALA A 64 -2.77 7.53 3.43
C ALA A 64 -3.01 6.59 2.23
N PHE A 65 -3.84 5.56 2.39
CA PHE A 65 -4.25 4.71 1.27
C PHE A 65 -4.95 5.50 0.16
N HIS A 66 -5.94 6.34 0.50
CA HIS A 66 -6.65 7.14 -0.48
C HIS A 66 -5.73 8.13 -1.22
N GLU A 67 -4.81 8.75 -0.49
CA GLU A 67 -3.80 9.64 -1.06
C GLU A 67 -2.84 8.90 -1.99
N TYR A 68 -2.33 7.74 -1.56
CA TYR A 68 -1.47 6.89 -2.37
C TYR A 68 -2.15 6.47 -3.67
N VAL A 69 -3.38 5.94 -3.58
CA VAL A 69 -4.19 5.57 -4.76
C VAL A 69 -4.42 6.76 -5.67
N ARG A 70 -4.70 7.95 -5.13
CA ARG A 70 -4.91 9.16 -5.93
C ARG A 70 -3.62 9.58 -6.65
N THR A 71 -2.48 9.54 -5.96
CA THR A 71 -1.17 9.88 -6.52
C THR A 71 -0.78 8.90 -7.63
N GLU A 72 -0.85 7.60 -7.36
CA GLU A 72 -0.56 6.56 -8.35
C GLU A 72 -1.53 6.59 -9.53
N SER A 73 -2.81 6.84 -9.28
CA SER A 73 -3.81 7.01 -10.36
C SER A 73 -3.57 8.24 -11.23
N ARG A 74 -2.88 9.28 -10.72
CA ARG A 74 -2.49 10.46 -11.49
C ARG A 74 -1.19 10.26 -12.26
N LEU A 75 -0.31 9.39 -11.75
CA LEU A 75 1.00 9.09 -12.32
C LEU A 75 0.97 8.07 -13.47
N VAL A 76 -0.13 7.36 -13.68
CA VAL A 76 -0.40 6.66 -14.96
C VAL A 76 -1.05 7.65 -15.94
N PRO A 77 -0.29 8.33 -16.82
CA PRO A 77 -0.91 8.91 -18.00
C PRO A 77 -1.51 7.76 -18.80
N SER A 78 -2.78 7.89 -19.19
CA SER A 78 -3.34 7.13 -20.30
C SER A 78 -2.37 7.28 -21.48
N ARG A 79 -1.58 6.24 -21.72
CA ARG A 79 -0.65 6.19 -22.84
C ARG A 79 -1.50 5.76 -24.04
N GLU A 80 -2.14 6.75 -24.66
CA GLU A 80 -2.80 6.64 -25.97
C GLU A 80 -1.76 6.52 -27.10
#